data_AF-A0A353EGS8-F1
#
_entry.id   AF-A0A353EGS8-F1
#
_cell.length_a   1.000
_cell.length_b   1.000
_cell.length_c   1.000
_cell.angle_alpha   90.00
_cell.angle_beta   90.00
_cell.angle_gamma   90.00
#
_symmetry.space_group_name_H-M   'P 1'
#
loop_
_entity.id
_entity.type
_entity.pdbx_description
1 polymer ?
#
loop_
_entity_poly.entity_id
_entity_poly.type
_entity_poly.pdbx_seq_one_letter_code
_entity_poly.pdbx_strand_id
1 'polypeptide(L)'
;MKAELNNLVIYDGVCHFCNYSVNFIIQHDPHALFTFVPIQSQTAQCILQTYGSQQTADNFDTIVLIKNRRCFERSNAALEIARSLQKPWPVFYG
;
A
#
# COMPACT_ATOMS: atom_id res chain seq x y z
N MET A 1 -0.07 21.99 6.70
CA MET A 1 0.62 20.83 6.08
C MET A 1 -0.43 19.86 5.56
N LYS A 2 -0.76 19.90 4.26
CA LYS A 2 -1.58 18.87 3.64
C LYS A 2 -0.62 17.75 3.26
N ALA A 3 -0.56 16.68 4.06
CA ALA A 3 0.01 15.44 3.57
C ALA A 3 -0.88 15.00 2.42
N GLU A 4 -0.42 15.21 1.19
CA GLU A 4 -1.08 14.67 0.02
C GLU A 4 -1.01 13.15 0.13
N LEU A 5 -2.13 12.56 0.56
CA LEU A 5 -2.41 11.13 0.68
C LEU A 5 -2.45 10.44 -0.69
N ASN A 6 -1.50 10.76 -1.56
CA ASN A 6 -1.54 10.33 -2.95
C ASN A 6 -1.11 8.88 -3.07
N ASN A 7 -0.30 8.32 -2.16
CA ASN A 7 0.25 6.97 -2.23
C ASN A 7 0.62 6.40 -0.83
N LEU A 8 -0.36 6.25 0.06
CA LEU A 8 -0.11 5.75 1.42
C LEU A 8 -0.41 4.25 1.49
N VAL A 9 0.60 3.45 1.82
CA VAL A 9 0.52 2.00 1.94
C VAL A 9 0.45 1.61 3.41
N ILE A 10 -0.68 1.06 3.82
CA ILE A 10 -0.91 0.49 5.15
C ILE A 10 -0.63 -1.00 5.09
N TYR A 11 0.21 -1.49 6.00
CA TYR A 11 0.56 -2.91 6.08
C TYR A 11 0.56 -3.39 7.54
N ASP A 12 0.30 -4.68 7.75
CA ASP A 12 0.60 -5.35 9.00
C ASP A 12 1.78 -6.30 8.74
N GLY A 13 2.91 -6.03 9.38
CA GLY A 13 4.20 -6.67 9.11
C GLY A 13 4.26 -8.16 9.49
N VAL A 14 3.12 -8.80 9.73
CA VAL A 14 2.98 -10.13 10.31
C VAL A 14 2.91 -11.21 9.23
N CYS A 15 2.40 -10.90 8.03
CA CYS A 15 2.31 -11.85 6.92
C CYS A 15 3.54 -11.75 6.00
N HIS A 16 4.28 -12.86 5.82
CA HIS A 16 5.44 -12.95 4.92
C HIS A 16 5.14 -12.47 3.48
N PHE A 17 3.92 -12.69 2.99
CA PHE A 17 3.50 -12.25 1.66
C PHE A 17 3.36 -10.73 1.54
N CYS A 18 2.83 -10.08 2.58
CA CYS A 18 2.72 -8.63 2.64
C CYS A 18 4.11 -7.99 2.68
N ASN A 19 5.03 -8.58 3.46
CA ASN A 19 6.40 -8.10 3.54
C ASN A 19 7.15 -8.26 2.20
N TYR A 20 6.95 -9.38 1.50
CA TYR A 20 7.50 -9.57 0.15
C TYR A 20 6.99 -8.50 -0.82
N SER A 21 5.69 -8.20 -0.78
CA SER A 21 5.07 -7.17 -1.63
C SER A 21 5.64 -5.78 -1.32
N VAL A 22 5.74 -5.40 -0.05
CA VAL A 22 6.32 -4.12 0.39
C VAL A 22 7.78 -4.01 -0.04
N ASN A 23 8.59 -5.05 0.18
CA ASN A 23 10.00 -5.05 -0.19
C ASN A 23 10.19 -4.95 -1.71
N PHE A 24 9.34 -5.63 -2.49
CA PHE A 24 9.31 -5.48 -3.94
C PHE A 24 9.03 -4.03 -4.36
N ILE A 25 8.05 -3.38 -3.72
CA ILE A 25 7.73 -1.98 -4.01
C ILE A 25 8.92 -1.08 -3.67
N ILE A 26 9.53 -1.24 -2.49
CA ILE A 26 10.70 -0.45 -2.07
C ILE A 26 11.87 -0.63 -3.05
N GLN A 27 12.11 -1.85 -3.54
CA GLN A 27 13.16 -2.11 -4.53
C GLN A 27 12.88 -1.51 -5.91
N HIS A 28 11.60 -1.38 -6.26
CA HIS A 28 11.16 -0.87 -7.56
C HIS A 28 10.72 0.60 -7.53
N ASP A 29 10.71 1.25 -6.37
CA ASP A 29 10.39 2.67 -6.13
C ASP A 29 11.62 3.50 -5.73
N PRO A 30 12.56 3.77 -6.65
CA PRO A 30 13.73 4.59 -6.33
C PRO A 30 13.38 6.04 -6.00
N HIS A 31 12.16 6.47 -6.30
CA HIS A 31 11.68 7.85 -6.09
C HIS A 31 10.92 8.02 -4.77
N ALA A 32 10.74 6.95 -3.98
CA ALA A 32 9.99 6.95 -2.73
C ALA A 32 8.61 7.62 -2.88
N LEU A 33 7.91 7.29 -3.96
CA LEU A 33 6.56 7.77 -4.25
C LEU A 33 5.54 7.22 -3.25
N PHE A 34 5.79 6.06 -2.65
CA PHE A 34 4.92 5.40 -1.69
C PHE A 34 5.39 5.61 -0.25
N THR A 35 4.45 5.95 0.63
CA THR A 35 4.69 6.06 2.08
C THR A 35 4.11 4.85 2.79
N PHE A 36 4.95 4.09 3.49
CA PHE A 36 4.51 2.90 4.23
C PHE A 36 4.21 3.26 5.69
N VAL A 37 3.04 2.85 6.18
CA VAL A 37 2.59 3.10 7.55
C VAL A 37 2.07 1.79 8.13
N PRO A 38 2.51 1.36 9.32
CA PRO A 38 1.95 0.18 9.96
C PRO A 38 0.50 0.46 10.40
N ILE A 39 -0.40 -0.51 10.29
CA ILE A 39 -1.81 -0.34 10.71
C ILE A 39 -1.96 -0.02 12.21
N GLN A 40 -0.97 -0.41 13.00
CA GLN A 40 -0.89 -0.12 14.44
C GLN A 40 -0.71 1.38 14.73
N SER A 41 -0.33 2.18 13.73
CA SER A 41 -0.23 3.63 13.86
C SER A 41 -1.62 4.27 13.93
N GLN A 42 -1.77 5.22 14.85
CA GLN A 42 -3.00 6.01 15.00
C GLN A 42 -3.40 6.73 13.70
N THR A 43 -2.41 7.13 12.87
CA THR A 43 -2.66 7.73 11.57
C THR A 43 -3.36 6.78 10.61
N ALA A 44 -2.90 5.52 10.53
CA ALA A 44 -3.51 4.51 9.66
C ALA A 44 -4.95 4.22 10.09
N GLN A 45 -5.21 4.10 11.39
CA GLN A 45 -6.56 3.89 11.92
C GLN A 45 -7.51 5.05 11.59
N CYS A 46 -7.06 6.29 11.76
CA CYS A 46 -7.85 7.48 11.44
C CYS A 46 -8.19 7.56 9.95
N ILE A 47 -7.22 7.23 9.09
CA ILE A 47 -7.40 7.17 7.63
C ILE A 47 -8.41 6.08 7.26
N LEU A 48 -8.24 4.85 7.75
CA LEU A 48 -9.13 3.73 7.46
C LEU A 48 -10.57 4.02 7.89
N GLN A 49 -10.75 4.62 9.07
CA GLN A 49 -12.06 5.08 9.55
C GLN A 49 -12.66 6.16 8.63
N THR A 50 -11.84 7.11 8.18
CA THR A 50 -12.27 8.17 7.27
C THR A 50 -12.74 7.62 5.92
N TYR A 51 -12.10 6.55 5.42
CA TYR A 51 -12.46 5.90 4.16
C TYR A 51 -13.47 4.75 4.33
N GLY A 52 -14.01 4.53 5.53
CA GLY A 52 -15.05 3.54 5.80
C GLY A 52 -14.61 2.08 5.75
N SER A 53 -13.30 1.81 5.86
CA SER A 53 -12.80 0.43 5.90
C SER A 53 -13.04 -0.19 7.28
N GLN A 54 -13.59 -1.40 7.32
CA GLN A 54 -13.78 -2.17 8.56
C GLN A 54 -12.49 -2.86 9.04
N GLN A 55 -11.39 -2.65 8.33
CA GLN A 55 -10.07 -3.17 8.64
C GLN A 55 -9.55 -2.53 9.94
N THR A 56 -9.43 -3.33 10.97
CA THR A 56 -8.84 -2.96 12.27
C THR A 56 -7.48 -3.62 12.42
N ALA A 57 -6.59 -3.03 13.23
CA ALA A 57 -5.25 -3.58 13.47
C ALA A 57 -5.26 -5.06 13.94
N ASP A 58 -6.37 -5.51 14.53
CA ASP A 58 -6.56 -6.88 15.04
C ASP A 58 -6.99 -7.88 13.94
N ASN A 59 -7.64 -7.41 12.87
CA ASN A 59 -8.16 -8.24 11.77
C ASN A 59 -7.48 -7.92 10.43
N PHE A 60 -6.26 -7.38 10.47
CA PHE A 60 -5.55 -6.91 9.28
C PHE A 60 -4.56 -7.92 8.74
N ASP A 61 -5.05 -8.87 7.97
CA ASP A 61 -4.18 -9.88 7.35
C ASP A 61 -3.72 -9.50 5.93
N THR A 62 -3.67 -8.20 5.61
CA THR A 62 -3.45 -7.78 4.21
C THR A 62 -2.73 -6.44 4.05
N ILE A 63 -2.61 -5.95 2.82
CA ILE A 63 -2.08 -4.61 2.51
C ILE A 63 -3.21 -3.71 2.00
N VAL A 64 -3.15 -2.43 2.35
CA VAL A 64 -4.09 -1.41 1.89
C VAL A 64 -3.33 -0.26 1.28
N LEU A 65 -3.73 0.19 0.10
CA LEU A 65 -3.21 1.39 -0.54
C LEU A 65 -4.31 2.47 -0.55
N ILE A 66 -3.97 3.64 -0.02
CA ILE A 66 -4.76 4.85 -0.19
C ILE A 66 -4.12 5.69 -1.29
N LYS A 67 -4.84 5.83 -2.40
CA LYS A 67 -4.40 6.60 -3.57
C LYS A 67 -5.58 7.36 -4.17
N ASN A 68 -5.39 8.65 -4.45
CA ASN A 68 -6.43 9.52 -5.02
C ASN A 68 -7.77 9.43 -4.28
N ARG A 69 -7.74 9.41 -2.94
CA ARG A 69 -8.93 9.23 -2.08
C ARG A 69 -9.69 7.91 -2.30
N ARG A 70 -9.04 6.90 -2.84
CA ARG A 70 -9.56 5.53 -2.95
C ARG A 70 -8.74 4.59 -2.10
N CYS A 71 -9.44 3.66 -1.46
CA CYS A 71 -8.86 2.56 -0.72
C CYS A 71 -8.80 1.34 -1.64
N PHE A 72 -7.62 0.76 -1.80
CA PHE A 72 -7.39 -0.51 -2.50
C PHE A 72 -6.89 -1.52 -1.48
N GLU A 73 -7.39 -2.75 -1.54
CA GLU A 73 -7.11 -3.77 -0.54
C GLU A 73 -6.48 -5.01 -1.20
N ARG A 74 -5.66 -5.75 -0.44
CA ARG A 74 -5.04 -7.02 -0.87
C ARG A 74 -4.28 -6.90 -2.20
N SER A 75 -4.54 -7.83 -3.11
CA SER A 75 -3.95 -7.87 -4.46
C SER A 75 -4.24 -6.62 -5.28
N ASN A 76 -5.35 -5.91 -5.06
CA ASN A 76 -5.62 -4.66 -5.78
C ASN A 76 -4.65 -3.55 -5.37
N ALA A 77 -4.27 -3.49 -4.09
CA ALA A 77 -3.24 -2.56 -3.63
C ALA A 77 -1.90 -2.87 -4.30
N ALA A 78 -1.46 -4.13 -4.28
CA ALA A 78 -0.23 -4.55 -4.95
C ALA A 78 -0.24 -4.24 -6.45
N LEU A 79 -1.36 -4.54 -7.13
CA LEU A 79 -1.51 -4.31 -8.56
C LEU A 79 -1.47 -2.82 -8.90
N GLU A 80 -2.16 -1.97 -8.14
CA GLU A 80 -2.14 -0.52 -8.36
C GLU A 80 -0.77 0.09 -8.08
N ILE A 81 -0.06 -0.41 -7.06
CA ILE A 81 1.30 0.02 -6.79
C ILE A 81 2.20 -0.41 -7.95
N ALA A 82 2.19 -1.67 -8.35
CA ALA A 82 2.96 -2.15 -9.49
C ALA A 82 2.67 -1.37 -10.79
N ARG A 83 1.40 -1.06 -11.05
CA ARG A 83 0.95 -0.23 -12.18
C ARG A 83 1.46 1.21 -12.08
N SER A 84 1.61 1.75 -10.88
CA SER A 84 2.13 3.11 -10.64
C SER A 84 3.65 3.18 -10.66
N LEU A 85 4.31 2.09 -10.24
CA LEU A 85 5.77 1.97 -10.26
C LEU A 85 6.33 1.88 -11.67
N GLN A 86 5.49 1.56 -12.66
CA GLN A 86 5.67 1.74 -14.11
C GLN A 86 7.12 2.03 -14.58
N LYS A 87 8.06 1.14 -14.24
CA LYS A 87 9.07 0.74 -15.20
C LYS A 87 8.33 -0.14 -16.19
N PRO A 88 8.54 0.02 -17.50
CA PRO A 88 8.04 -0.94 -18.47
C PRO A 88 8.65 -2.28 -18.07
N TRP A 89 7.84 -3.15 -17.47
CA TRP A 89 8.21 -4.56 -17.44
C TRP A 89 8.38 -4.93 -18.91
N PRO A 90 9.55 -5.45 -19.34
CA PRO A 90 9.65 -6.00 -20.66
C PRO A 90 8.75 -7.24 -20.66
N VAL A 91 7.48 -7.04 -21.00
CA VAL A 91 6.63 -8.10 -21.54
C VAL A 91 7.15 -8.34 -22.96
N PHE A 92 8.36 -8.89 -23.02
CA PHE A 92 8.89 -9.62 -24.16
C PHE A 92 9.25 -10.99 -23.61
N TYR A 93 8.21 -11.80 -23.35
CA TYR A 93 8.35 -13.23 -23.57
C TYR A 93 8.49 -13.38 -25.09
N GLY A 94 9.72 -13.58 -25.54
CA GLY A 94 10.03 -14.16 -26.85
C GLY A 94 9.95 -15.67 -26.80
#